data_AF-A0A936FX21-F1
#
_entry.id   AF-A0A936FX21-F1
#
_cell.length_a   1.000
_cell.length_b   1.000
_cell.length_c   1.000
_cell.angle_alpha   90.00
_cell.angle_beta   90.00
_cell.angle_gamma   90.00
#
_symmetry.space_group_name_H-M   'P 1'
#
loop_
_entity.id
_entity.type
_entity.pdbx_description
1 polymer ?
#
loop_
_entity_poly.entity_id
_entity_poly.type
_entity_poly.pdbx_seq_one_letter_code
_entity_poly.pdbx_strand_id
1 'polypeptide(L)'
;MITDNIRKILFGVLALGLLAVLFKFVWDQEQILKKGKDFNFKIEPFDPSDPFRGKYLNIRFSEDHLNYVDNANDFQVGETVVAVLKQDDLFAKVIDLQKTPPVSTQDYIYVKIKRIEDTNIVYFEFPFSKYFFEESKSDTLAKIFQTTLQNLNTKNYAIVTVKDGKGVMKDIYLDNQPIHSYFK
;
A
#
# COMPACT_ATOMS: atom_id res chain seq x y z
N MET A 1 42.37 -12.39 20.61
CA MET A 1 41.82 -13.53 19.83
C MET A 1 40.49 -13.91 20.48
N ILE A 2 39.33 -13.69 19.84
CA ILE A 2 38.02 -14.01 20.44
C ILE A 2 37.89 -15.53 20.52
N THR A 3 37.63 -16.09 21.72
CA THR A 3 37.44 -17.54 21.91
C THR A 3 36.17 -18.05 21.23
N ASP A 4 36.17 -19.29 20.76
CA ASP A 4 35.04 -19.87 20.00
C ASP A 4 33.70 -19.85 20.73
N ASN A 5 33.69 -19.93 22.06
CA ASN A 5 32.45 -19.80 22.84
C ASN A 5 31.83 -18.40 22.75
N ILE A 6 32.66 -17.35 22.76
CA ILE A 6 32.20 -15.96 22.60
C ILE A 6 31.66 -15.75 21.18
N ARG A 7 32.29 -16.36 20.16
CA ARG A 7 31.80 -16.30 18.77
C ARG A 7 30.42 -16.94 18.63
N LYS A 8 30.19 -18.10 19.25
CA LYS A 8 28.89 -18.80 19.24
C LYS A 8 27.79 -17.97 19.94
N ILE A 9 28.11 -17.37 21.09
CA ILE A 9 27.17 -16.49 21.80
C ILE A 9 26.83 -15.27 20.93
N LEU A 10 27.83 -14.62 20.35
CA LEU A 10 27.60 -13.45 19.49
C LEU A 10 26.76 -13.80 18.27
N PHE A 11 27.02 -14.95 17.65
CA PHE A 11 26.19 -15.46 16.55
C PHE A 11 24.75 -15.73 16.99
N GLY A 12 24.55 -16.35 18.15
CA GLY A 12 23.21 -16.59 18.71
C GLY A 12 22.44 -15.31 18.97
N VAL A 13 23.08 -14.30 19.57
CA VAL A 13 22.47 -12.98 19.80
C VAL A 13 22.10 -12.31 18.48
N LEU A 14 22.99 -12.34 17.48
CA LEU A 14 22.71 -11.79 16.16
C LEU A 14 21.53 -12.49 15.49
N ALA A 15 21.49 -13.83 15.51
CA ALA A 15 20.40 -14.62 14.93
C ALA A 15 19.06 -14.31 15.61
N LEU A 16 19.04 -14.22 16.94
CA LEU A 16 17.84 -13.82 17.70
C LEU A 16 17.41 -12.39 17.38
N GLY A 17 18.36 -11.46 17.23
CA GLY A 17 18.08 -10.09 16.81
C GLY A 17 17.40 -10.03 15.44
N LEU A 18 17.92 -10.78 14.46
CA LEU A 18 17.33 -10.86 13.12
C LEU A 18 15.91 -11.46 13.14
N LEU A 19 15.68 -12.53 13.91
CA LEU A 19 14.36 -13.11 14.08
C LEU A 19 13.37 -12.15 14.77
N ALA A 20 13.83 -11.39 15.76
CA ALA A 20 12.99 -10.42 16.47
C ALA A 20 12.52 -9.29 15.54
N VAL A 21 13.34 -8.84 14.60
CA VAL A 21 12.95 -7.84 13.59
C VAL A 21 11.85 -8.38 12.68
N LEU A 22 12.00 -9.61 12.17
CA LEU A 22 10.99 -10.26 11.33
C LEU A 22 9.68 -10.48 12.09
N PHE A 23 9.78 -10.95 13.34
CA PHE A 23 8.60 -11.14 14.20
C PHE A 23 7.87 -9.83 14.44
N LYS A 24 8.60 -8.75 14.76
CA LYS A 24 8.01 -7.42 14.97
C LYS A 24 7.30 -6.91 13.72
N PHE A 25 7.86 -7.14 12.54
CA PHE A 25 7.22 -6.74 11.28
C PHE A 25 5.86 -7.40 11.09
N VAL A 26 5.78 -8.73 11.25
CA VAL A 26 4.51 -9.48 11.14
C VAL A 26 3.53 -9.04 12.23
N TRP A 27 4.01 -8.88 13.46
CA TRP A 27 3.19 -8.45 14.58
C TRP A 27 2.57 -7.06 14.34
N ASP A 28 3.35 -6.10 13.86
CA ASP A 28 2.87 -4.75 13.59
C ASP A 28 1.80 -4.78 12.48
N GLN A 29 1.96 -5.59 11.42
CA GLN A 29 0.94 -5.78 10.39
C GLN A 29 -0.35 -6.40 10.92
N GLU A 30 -0.25 -7.45 11.74
CA GLU A 30 -1.40 -8.08 12.40
C GLU A 30 -2.14 -7.12 13.33
N GLN A 31 -1.43 -6.26 14.06
CA GLN A 31 -2.05 -5.24 14.90
C GLN A 31 -2.78 -4.18 14.08
N ILE A 32 -2.29 -3.83 12.89
CA ILE A 32 -3.00 -2.94 11.97
C ILE A 32 -4.27 -3.62 11.49
N LEU A 33 -4.19 -4.85 10.97
CA LEU A 33 -5.36 -5.60 10.48
C LEU A 33 -6.44 -5.82 11.55
N LYS A 34 -6.07 -6.00 12.83
CA LYS A 34 -7.01 -6.27 13.93
C LYS A 34 -7.61 -5.02 14.58
N LYS A 35 -6.87 -3.91 14.61
CA LYS A 35 -7.24 -2.70 15.39
C LYS A 35 -7.35 -1.43 14.56
N GLY A 36 -6.98 -1.48 13.29
CA GLY A 36 -7.11 -0.35 12.38
C GLY A 36 -8.52 -0.24 11.79
N LYS A 37 -8.68 0.73 10.91
CA LYS A 37 -9.93 1.02 10.21
C LYS A 37 -9.80 0.64 8.74
N ASP A 38 -10.81 -0.06 8.22
CA ASP A 38 -10.85 -0.47 6.83
C ASP A 38 -11.31 0.67 5.92
N PHE A 39 -10.59 0.84 4.82
CA PHE A 39 -10.84 1.82 3.77
C PHE A 39 -10.83 1.13 2.41
N ASN A 40 -11.75 1.49 1.52
CA ASN A 40 -11.76 0.95 0.16
C ASN A 40 -11.08 1.92 -0.79
N PHE A 41 -9.94 1.52 -1.35
CA PHE A 41 -9.21 2.32 -2.34
C PHE A 41 -9.60 1.85 -3.73
N LYS A 42 -10.15 2.75 -4.55
CA LYS A 42 -10.53 2.44 -5.93
C LYS A 42 -9.29 2.13 -6.77
N ILE A 43 -9.35 1.05 -7.54
CA ILE A 43 -8.27 0.61 -8.43
C ILE A 43 -8.48 1.22 -9.82
N GLU A 44 -7.42 1.78 -10.39
CA GLU A 44 -7.42 2.23 -11.78
C GLU A 44 -7.01 1.10 -12.73
N PRO A 45 -7.54 1.11 -13.97
CA PRO A 45 -7.03 0.25 -15.02
C PRO A 45 -5.56 0.52 -15.30
N PHE A 46 -4.73 -0.52 -15.26
CA PHE A 46 -3.33 -0.49 -15.66
C PHE A 46 -3.00 -1.80 -16.39
N ASP A 47 -1.92 -1.83 -17.17
CA ASP A 47 -1.45 -3.06 -17.80
C ASP A 47 -0.72 -3.94 -16.75
N PRO A 48 -1.27 -5.11 -16.36
CA PRO A 48 -0.72 -5.91 -15.28
C PRO A 48 0.54 -6.71 -15.65
N SER A 49 0.90 -6.82 -16.95
CA SER A 49 1.94 -7.75 -17.40
C SER A 49 3.30 -7.07 -17.58
N ASP A 50 4.25 -7.33 -16.67
CA ASP A 50 5.68 -7.09 -16.90
C ASP A 50 6.44 -8.45 -16.84
N PRO A 51 6.96 -8.97 -17.97
CA PRO A 51 7.59 -10.29 -18.03
C PRO A 51 8.92 -10.41 -17.27
N PHE A 52 9.48 -9.31 -16.74
CA PHE A 52 10.80 -9.30 -16.10
C PHE A 52 10.80 -8.94 -14.61
N ARG A 53 9.65 -8.62 -14.03
CA ARG A 53 9.50 -8.35 -12.59
C ARG A 53 8.75 -9.53 -11.99
N GLY A 54 9.24 -10.11 -10.89
CA GLY A 54 8.61 -11.29 -10.26
C GLY A 54 7.08 -11.15 -10.12
N LYS A 55 6.36 -12.27 -10.01
CA LYS A 55 4.89 -12.29 -10.20
C LYS A 55 4.12 -11.67 -9.02
N TYR A 56 4.04 -10.33 -9.00
CA TYR A 56 3.18 -9.52 -8.14
C TYR A 56 2.44 -8.50 -9.01
N LEU A 57 1.25 -8.06 -8.58
CA LEU A 57 0.49 -7.02 -9.27
C LEU A 57 0.85 -5.65 -8.68
N ASN A 58 1.16 -4.69 -9.55
CA ASN A 58 1.32 -3.28 -9.17
C ASN A 58 -0.02 -2.56 -9.25
N ILE A 59 -0.73 -2.49 -8.13
CA ILE A 59 -2.02 -1.81 -8.07
C ILE A 59 -1.83 -0.31 -8.17
N ARG A 60 -2.53 0.29 -9.13
CA ARG A 60 -2.70 1.73 -9.22
C ARG A 60 -4.01 2.14 -8.59
N PHE A 61 -3.99 3.20 -7.78
CA PHE A 61 -5.16 3.72 -7.09
C PHE A 61 -5.58 5.05 -7.72
N SER A 62 -6.89 5.32 -7.78
CA SER A 62 -7.39 6.58 -8.37
C SER A 62 -7.02 7.82 -7.55
N GLU A 63 -6.82 7.63 -6.24
CA GLU A 63 -6.48 8.68 -5.29
C GLU A 63 -4.96 8.84 -5.14
N ASP A 64 -4.17 8.53 -6.18
CA ASP A 64 -2.70 8.66 -6.20
C ASP A 64 -2.20 10.10 -6.43
N HIS A 65 -3.11 11.06 -6.43
CA HIS A 65 -2.83 12.48 -6.57
C HIS A 65 -3.85 13.34 -5.83
N LEU A 66 -3.44 14.56 -5.51
CA LEU A 66 -4.33 15.61 -4.99
C LEU A 66 -4.21 16.84 -5.87
N ASN A 67 -5.36 17.38 -6.28
CA ASN A 67 -5.46 18.59 -7.09
C ASN A 67 -5.55 19.83 -6.20
N TYR A 68 -5.12 20.99 -6.71
CA TYR A 68 -5.26 22.29 -6.06
C TYR A 68 -4.64 22.35 -4.66
N VAL A 69 -3.43 21.80 -4.52
CA VAL A 69 -2.71 21.84 -3.24
C VAL A 69 -2.13 23.25 -3.05
N ASP A 70 -2.72 24.04 -2.14
CA ASP A 70 -2.36 25.45 -1.92
C ASP A 70 -0.85 25.67 -1.69
N ASN A 71 -0.20 24.73 -1.01
CA ASN A 71 1.24 24.76 -0.68
C ASN A 71 2.03 23.68 -1.44
N ALA A 72 1.69 23.40 -2.70
CA ALA A 72 2.36 22.36 -3.50
C ALA A 72 3.90 22.55 -3.56
N ASN A 73 4.36 23.80 -3.62
CA ASN A 73 5.78 24.17 -3.66
C ASN A 73 6.55 23.86 -2.37
N ASP A 74 5.86 23.61 -1.26
CA ASP A 74 6.51 23.26 0.00
C ASP A 74 7.00 21.81 0.01
N PHE A 75 6.48 20.97 -0.90
CA PHE A 75 6.82 19.57 -1.01
C PHE A 75 8.00 19.33 -1.94
N GLN A 76 8.73 18.24 -1.71
CA GLN A 76 9.82 17.81 -2.57
C GLN A 76 9.58 16.41 -3.12
N VAL A 77 9.98 16.18 -4.37
CA VAL A 77 9.95 14.85 -4.97
C VAL A 77 10.82 13.89 -4.15
N GLY A 78 10.24 12.76 -3.75
CA GLY A 78 10.86 11.76 -2.90
C GLY A 78 10.63 11.96 -1.39
N GLU A 79 10.05 13.09 -0.98
CA GLU A 79 9.65 13.36 0.40
C GLU A 79 8.53 12.41 0.84
N THR A 80 8.56 11.99 2.11
CA THR A 80 7.45 11.24 2.72
C THR A 80 6.58 12.21 3.50
N VAL A 81 5.31 12.29 3.13
CA VAL A 81 4.32 13.21 3.70
C VAL A 81 3.11 12.44 4.22
N VAL A 82 2.22 13.13 4.91
CA VAL A 82 1.00 12.59 5.46
C VAL A 82 -0.17 12.92 4.53
N ALA A 83 -0.82 11.89 3.98
CA ALA A 83 -2.09 12.02 3.29
C ALA A 83 -3.24 11.80 4.28
N VAL A 84 -4.07 12.83 4.45
CA VAL A 84 -5.25 12.77 5.32
C VAL A 84 -6.39 12.09 4.56
N LEU A 85 -6.96 11.06 5.17
CA LEU A 85 -7.99 10.23 4.57
C LEU A 85 -9.37 10.62 5.08
N LYS A 86 -10.35 10.59 4.18
CA LYS A 86 -11.77 10.67 4.50
C LYS A 86 -12.53 9.59 3.73
N GLN A 87 -13.44 8.92 4.42
CA GLN A 87 -14.37 8.02 3.75
C GLN A 87 -15.44 8.85 3.05
N ASP A 88 -15.61 8.65 1.74
CA ASP A 88 -16.65 9.27 0.92
C ASP A 88 -17.43 8.18 0.17
N ASP A 89 -18.70 7.98 0.56
CA ASP A 89 -19.51 6.83 0.16
C ASP A 89 -18.76 5.50 0.38
N LEU A 90 -18.51 4.73 -0.67
CA LEU A 90 -17.81 3.46 -0.60
C LEU A 90 -16.30 3.63 -0.54
N PHE A 91 -15.72 4.71 -1.06
CA PHE A 91 -14.28 4.82 -1.29
C PHE A 91 -13.58 5.80 -0.34
N ALA A 92 -12.32 5.51 -0.06
CA ALA A 92 -11.43 6.46 0.61
C ALA A 92 -11.04 7.56 -0.36
N LYS A 93 -10.97 8.80 0.14
CA LYS A 93 -10.44 9.96 -0.57
C LYS A 93 -9.30 10.60 0.21
N VAL A 94 -8.31 11.10 -0.52
CA VAL A 94 -7.29 11.97 0.05
C VAL A 94 -7.82 13.40 0.02
N ILE A 95 -7.94 14.02 1.19
CA ILE A 95 -8.51 15.37 1.32
C ILE A 95 -7.45 16.45 1.56
N ASP A 96 -6.26 16.07 2.02
CA ASP A 96 -5.20 17.00 2.36
C ASP A 96 -3.83 16.29 2.39
N LEU A 97 -2.76 17.05 2.20
CA LEU A 97 -1.36 16.63 2.32
C LEU A 97 -0.65 17.50 3.36
N GLN A 98 -0.04 16.87 4.36
CA GLN A 98 0.62 17.55 5.47
C GLN A 98 2.03 17.02 5.70
N LYS A 99 2.94 17.86 6.19
CA LYS A 99 4.31 17.42 6.57
C LYS A 99 4.36 16.67 7.89
N THR A 100 3.38 16.89 8.75
CA THR A 100 3.29 16.25 10.07
C THR A 100 1.94 15.60 10.25
N PRO A 101 1.83 14.54 11.08
CA PRO A 101 0.55 13.92 11.39
C PRO A 101 -0.45 14.93 11.96
N PRO A 102 -1.75 14.82 11.62
CA PRO A 102 -2.78 15.65 12.22
C PRO A 102 -2.90 15.37 13.72
N VAL A 103 -3.16 16.41 14.51
CA VAL A 103 -3.39 16.31 15.97
C VAL A 103 -4.78 15.73 16.29
N SER A 104 -5.67 15.73 15.30
CA SER A 104 -7.05 15.26 15.40
C SER A 104 -7.16 13.72 15.31
N THR A 105 -8.35 13.19 15.54
CA THR A 105 -8.69 11.76 15.32
C THR A 105 -8.85 11.40 13.84
N GLN A 106 -8.26 12.17 12.92
CA GLN A 106 -8.35 11.90 11.49
C GLN A 106 -7.46 10.73 11.12
N ASP A 107 -7.99 9.85 10.27
CA ASP A 107 -7.21 8.77 9.67
C ASP A 107 -6.24 9.35 8.64
N TYR A 108 -5.02 8.84 8.62
CA TYR A 108 -3.99 9.30 7.71
C TYR A 108 -3.05 8.18 7.31
N ILE A 109 -2.32 8.38 6.22
CA ILE A 109 -1.31 7.44 5.74
C ILE A 109 -0.07 8.17 5.25
N TYR A 110 1.11 7.61 5.53
CA TYR A 110 2.34 8.11 4.95
C TYR A 110 2.42 7.74 3.47
N VAL A 111 2.66 8.73 2.62
CA VAL A 111 2.82 8.57 1.16
C VAL A 111 4.12 9.23 0.70
N LYS A 112 4.67 8.74 -0.40
CA LYS A 112 5.90 9.30 -0.97
C LYS A 112 5.59 10.16 -2.17
N ILE A 113 5.99 11.43 -2.17
CA ILE A 113 5.80 12.33 -3.31
C ILE A 113 6.59 11.80 -4.51
N LYS A 114 5.91 11.67 -5.64
CA LYS A 114 6.47 11.17 -6.91
C LYS A 114 6.73 12.28 -7.89
N ARG A 115 5.80 13.24 -7.98
CA ARG A 115 5.82 14.28 -9.00
C ARG A 115 4.94 15.43 -8.55
N ILE A 116 5.38 16.63 -8.84
CA ILE A 116 4.62 17.87 -8.60
C ILE A 116 4.50 18.53 -9.97
N GLU A 117 3.28 18.91 -10.35
CA GLU A 117 3.01 19.67 -11.57
C GLU A 117 2.88 21.17 -11.25
N ASP A 118 3.19 22.01 -12.24
CA ASP A 118 3.07 23.48 -12.14
C ASP A 118 1.61 23.95 -11.87
N THR A 119 0.64 23.08 -12.10
CA THR A 119 -0.80 23.27 -11.84
C THR A 119 -1.22 22.96 -10.41
N ASN A 120 -0.27 22.87 -9.46
CA ASN A 120 -0.49 22.48 -8.07
C ASN A 120 -1.13 21.09 -7.91
N ILE A 121 -0.84 20.17 -8.83
CA ILE A 121 -1.21 18.76 -8.71
C ILE A 121 -0.02 17.99 -8.13
N VAL A 122 -0.24 17.31 -7.01
CA VAL A 122 0.78 16.53 -6.32
C VAL A 122 0.46 15.05 -6.46
N TYR A 123 1.33 14.32 -7.16
CA TYR A 123 1.26 12.87 -7.31
C TYR A 123 2.12 12.19 -6.26
N PHE A 124 1.60 11.11 -5.68
CA PHE A 124 2.26 10.36 -4.61
C PHE A 124 2.04 8.86 -4.74
N GLU A 125 2.93 8.08 -4.12
CA GLU A 125 2.84 6.63 -4.07
C GLU A 125 2.40 6.17 -2.67
N PHE A 126 1.35 5.35 -2.65
CA PHE A 126 0.93 4.62 -1.47
C PHE A 126 1.91 3.47 -1.13
N PRO A 127 2.17 3.19 0.16
CA PRO A 127 3.10 2.13 0.57
C PRO A 127 2.55 0.71 0.41
N PHE A 128 1.33 0.54 -0.12
CA PHE A 128 0.61 -0.72 -0.26
C PHE A 128 0.19 -0.99 -1.72
N SER A 129 1.01 -0.62 -2.70
CA SER A 129 0.72 -0.79 -4.13
C SER A 129 1.03 -2.20 -4.69
N LYS A 130 1.57 -3.12 -3.88
CA LYS A 130 1.99 -4.46 -4.35
C LYS A 130 1.12 -5.56 -3.77
N TYR A 131 0.60 -6.43 -4.63
CA TYR A 131 -0.11 -7.64 -4.25
C TYR A 131 0.64 -8.89 -4.72
N PHE A 132 1.06 -9.71 -3.75
CA PHE A 132 1.79 -10.96 -4.00
C PHE A 132 0.82 -12.13 -4.09
N PHE A 133 1.07 -13.04 -5.02
CA PHE A 133 0.24 -14.22 -5.23
C PHE A 133 1.11 -15.39 -5.71
N GLU A 134 0.54 -16.59 -5.69
CA GLU A 134 1.25 -17.82 -6.08
C GLU A 134 1.53 -17.84 -7.59
N GLU A 135 2.76 -18.20 -7.96
CA GLU A 135 3.22 -18.15 -9.36
C GLU A 135 2.37 -18.97 -10.33
N SER A 136 1.87 -20.13 -9.86
CA SER A 136 1.02 -21.06 -10.60
C SER A 136 -0.29 -20.42 -11.08
N LYS A 137 -0.73 -19.34 -10.45
CA LYS A 137 -2.00 -18.66 -10.70
C LYS A 137 -1.84 -17.36 -11.52
N SER A 138 -0.62 -17.02 -11.92
CA SER A 138 -0.32 -15.71 -12.51
C SER A 138 -1.00 -15.44 -13.83
N ASP A 139 -1.00 -16.40 -14.75
CA ASP A 139 -1.52 -16.18 -16.09
C ASP A 139 -3.04 -15.99 -16.05
N THR A 140 -3.70 -16.73 -15.15
CA THR A 140 -5.13 -16.59 -14.86
C THR A 140 -5.43 -15.22 -14.26
N LEU A 141 -4.65 -14.76 -13.28
CA LEU A 141 -4.84 -13.42 -12.70
C LEU A 141 -4.60 -12.29 -13.66
N ALA A 142 -3.50 -12.35 -14.41
CA ALA A 142 -3.17 -11.29 -15.36
C ALA A 142 -4.31 -11.11 -16.37
N LYS A 143 -4.88 -12.22 -16.85
CA LYS A 143 -6.06 -12.21 -17.73
C LYS A 143 -7.28 -11.62 -17.03
N ILE A 144 -7.61 -12.05 -15.80
CA ILE A 144 -8.75 -11.52 -15.04
C ILE A 144 -8.59 -10.02 -14.77
N PHE A 145 -7.42 -9.59 -14.32
CA PHE A 145 -7.12 -8.17 -14.12
C PHE A 145 -7.27 -7.40 -15.42
N GLN A 146 -6.70 -7.90 -16.52
CA GLN A 146 -6.79 -7.24 -17.81
C GLN A 146 -8.25 -7.13 -18.29
N THR A 147 -9.04 -8.19 -18.20
CA THR A 147 -10.44 -8.19 -18.67
C THR A 147 -11.36 -7.39 -17.75
N THR A 148 -11.21 -7.52 -16.44
CA THR A 148 -12.06 -6.84 -15.46
C THR A 148 -11.73 -5.35 -15.36
N LEU A 149 -10.45 -4.96 -15.39
CA LEU A 149 -10.06 -3.56 -15.34
C LEU A 149 -10.39 -2.80 -16.64
N GLN A 150 -10.48 -3.48 -17.79
CA GLN A 150 -10.99 -2.87 -19.02
C GLN A 150 -12.46 -2.47 -18.92
N ASN A 151 -13.23 -3.11 -18.04
CA ASN A 151 -14.62 -2.77 -17.81
C ASN A 151 -14.74 -1.63 -16.78
N LEU A 152 -14.73 -0.39 -17.27
CA LEU A 152 -14.82 0.85 -16.50
C LEU A 152 -16.09 0.96 -15.63
N ASN A 153 -17.11 0.14 -15.87
CA ASN A 153 -18.36 0.11 -15.10
C ASN A 153 -18.29 -0.75 -13.84
N THR A 154 -17.20 -1.49 -13.62
CA THR A 154 -17.04 -2.38 -12.46
C THR A 154 -16.34 -1.67 -11.30
N LYS A 155 -16.87 -1.85 -10.08
CA LYS A 155 -16.29 -1.30 -8.85
C LYS A 155 -15.12 -2.17 -8.41
N ASN A 156 -13.93 -1.90 -8.94
CA ASN A 156 -12.70 -2.58 -8.53
C ASN A 156 -12.01 -1.77 -7.42
N TYR A 157 -11.72 -2.40 -6.28
CA TYR A 157 -11.13 -1.72 -5.14
C TYR A 157 -10.29 -2.66 -4.27
N ALA A 158 -9.30 -2.11 -3.58
CA ALA A 158 -8.57 -2.81 -2.53
C ALA A 158 -9.12 -2.37 -1.16
N ILE A 159 -9.31 -3.33 -0.26
CA ILE A 159 -9.58 -3.04 1.15
C ILE A 159 -8.23 -2.89 1.85
N VAL A 160 -7.99 -1.73 2.43
CA VAL A 160 -6.76 -1.40 3.15
C VAL A 160 -7.11 -1.01 4.57
N THR A 161 -6.54 -1.73 5.53
CA THR A 161 -6.68 -1.38 6.95
C THR A 161 -5.62 -0.36 7.31
N VAL A 162 -6.05 0.81 7.80
CA VAL A 162 -5.18 1.94 8.15
C VAL A 162 -5.12 2.12 9.66
N LYS A 163 -3.91 2.34 10.19
CA LYS A 163 -3.66 2.65 11.59
C LYS A 163 -2.32 3.35 11.77
N ASP A 164 -2.30 4.44 12.55
CA ASP A 164 -1.08 5.18 12.92
C ASP A 164 -0.20 5.56 11.72
N GLY A 165 -0.81 5.98 10.60
CA GLY A 165 -0.10 6.34 9.37
C GLY A 165 0.32 5.17 8.48
N LYS A 166 0.07 3.92 8.88
CA LYS A 166 0.42 2.72 8.12
C LYS A 166 -0.83 2.08 7.53
N GLY A 167 -0.71 1.53 6.32
CA GLY A 167 -1.77 0.80 5.64
C GLY A 167 -1.33 -0.61 5.28
N VAL A 168 -2.20 -1.59 5.52
CA VAL A 168 -2.00 -2.99 5.12
C VAL A 168 -3.15 -3.41 4.21
N MET A 169 -2.82 -3.89 3.02
CA MET A 169 -3.82 -4.44 2.10
C MET A 169 -4.39 -5.74 2.66
N LYS A 170 -5.70 -5.75 2.89
CA LYS A 170 -6.44 -6.88 3.46
C LYS A 170 -6.99 -7.79 2.38
N ASP A 171 -7.59 -7.22 1.35
CA ASP A 171 -8.14 -7.97 0.21
C ASP A 171 -8.31 -7.07 -1.02
N ILE A 172 -8.56 -7.67 -2.18
CA ILE A 172 -8.89 -6.96 -3.43
C ILE A 172 -10.22 -7.49 -3.94
N TYR A 173 -11.11 -6.60 -4.33
CA TYR A 173 -12.37 -6.91 -4.96
C TYR A 173 -12.32 -6.52 -6.43
N LEU A 174 -12.60 -7.50 -7.29
CA LEU A 174 -12.75 -7.34 -8.73
C LEU A 174 -14.16 -7.78 -9.10
N ASP A 175 -14.91 -6.92 -9.79
CA ASP A 175 -16.31 -7.20 -10.17
C ASP A 175 -17.18 -7.74 -9.01
N ASN A 176 -17.07 -7.10 -7.85
CA ASN A 176 -17.74 -7.49 -6.59
C ASN A 176 -17.40 -8.90 -6.05
N GLN A 177 -16.36 -9.56 -6.56
CA GLN A 177 -15.84 -10.82 -6.02
C GLN A 177 -14.44 -10.59 -5.44
N PRO A 178 -14.12 -11.18 -4.29
CA PRO A 178 -12.79 -11.07 -3.74
C PRO A 178 -11.80 -11.86 -4.61
N ILE A 179 -10.59 -11.34 -4.80
CA ILE A 179 -9.57 -11.90 -5.69
C ILE A 179 -9.29 -13.38 -5.38
N HIS A 180 -9.42 -13.78 -4.13
CA HIS A 180 -9.17 -15.14 -3.70
C HIS A 180 -10.19 -16.16 -4.23
N SER A 181 -11.38 -15.74 -4.64
CA SER A 181 -12.40 -16.63 -5.22
C SER A 181 -11.99 -17.18 -6.58
N TYR A 182 -11.10 -16.50 -7.30
CA TYR A 182 -10.61 -16.91 -8.62
C TYR A 182 -9.52 -17.99 -8.56
N PHE A 183 -9.06 -18.36 -7.37
CA PHE A 183 -8.00 -19.35 -7.15
C PHE A 183 -8.49 -20.71 -6.66
N LYS A 184 -9.81 -20.91 -6.58
CA LYS A 184 -10.41 -22.17 -6.14
C LYS A 184 -10.31 -23.25 -7.20
#